data_AF-A0A1W1D6C0-F1
#
_entry.id   AF-A0A1W1D6C0-F1
#
_cell.length_a   1.000
_cell.length_b   1.000
_cell.length_c   1.000
_cell.angle_alpha   90.00
_cell.angle_beta   90.00
_cell.angle_gamma   90.00
#
_symmetry.space_group_name_H-M   'P 1'
#
loop_
_entity.id
_entity.type
_entity.pdbx_description
1 polymer ?
#
loop_
_entity_poly.entity_id
_entity_poly.type
_entity_poly.pdbx_seq_one_letter_code
_entity_poly.pdbx_strand_id
1 'polypeptide(L)'
;MSEFFSKSVDDSDAKNAAFGQWIIDTITDSNDLSLTERKTRLIEWSKAPFARYCHPREEHLLPLHVCFGAANSVASLVFDGKIVGKKTSAFKW
;
A
#
# COMPACT_ATOMS: atom_id res chain seq x y z
N MET A 1 -4.17 -11.90 -9.22
CA MET A 1 -5.23 -11.63 -8.23
C MET A 1 -6.00 -12.91 -7.90
N SER A 2 -5.35 -13.99 -7.45
CA SER A 2 -6.06 -15.22 -7.04
C SER A 2 -6.67 -15.09 -5.65
N GLU A 3 -6.02 -14.34 -4.76
CA GLU A 3 -6.36 -14.34 -3.32
C GLU A 3 -7.41 -13.32 -2.89
N PHE A 4 -7.86 -12.43 -3.79
CA PHE A 4 -9.00 -11.53 -3.48
C PHE A 4 -10.29 -12.34 -3.24
N PHE A 5 -10.38 -13.53 -3.85
CA PHE A 5 -11.53 -14.44 -3.75
C PHE A 5 -11.25 -15.70 -2.90
N SER A 6 -10.05 -15.85 -2.32
CA SER A 6 -9.71 -17.05 -1.56
C SER A 6 -10.15 -16.96 -0.08
N LYS A 7 -10.66 -18.09 0.41
CA LYS A 7 -11.31 -18.27 1.73
C LYS A 7 -10.32 -18.70 2.82
N SER A 8 -9.06 -18.25 2.76
CA SER A 8 -8.06 -18.49 3.81
C SER A 8 -7.95 -17.25 4.70
N VAL A 9 -8.03 -17.44 6.03
CA VAL A 9 -8.54 -16.38 6.94
C VAL A 9 -7.50 -15.80 7.92
N ASP A 10 -6.28 -16.34 8.05
CA ASP A 10 -5.28 -15.80 9.00
C ASP A 10 -3.94 -15.36 8.37
N ASP A 11 -3.19 -16.26 7.73
CA ASP A 11 -1.84 -15.92 7.21
C ASP A 11 -1.86 -15.00 5.97
N SER A 12 -2.85 -15.18 5.09
CA SER A 12 -3.06 -14.30 3.92
C SER A 12 -3.44 -12.88 4.37
N ASP A 13 -4.25 -12.77 5.43
CA ASP A 13 -4.68 -11.50 5.99
C ASP A 13 -3.51 -10.78 6.70
N ALA A 14 -2.61 -11.53 7.38
CA ALA A 14 -1.40 -10.97 7.97
C ALA A 14 -0.43 -10.40 6.93
N LYS A 15 -0.19 -11.11 5.81
CA LYS A 15 0.67 -10.64 4.71
C LYS A 15 0.12 -9.39 4.04
N ASN A 16 -1.19 -9.36 3.77
CA ASN A 16 -1.87 -8.19 3.23
C ASN A 16 -1.81 -7.01 4.20
N ALA A 17 -1.99 -7.26 5.50
CA ALA A 17 -1.93 -6.21 6.52
C ALA A 17 -0.52 -5.61 6.62
N ALA A 18 0.54 -6.43 6.56
CA ALA A 18 1.92 -5.96 6.60
C ALA A 18 2.28 -5.07 5.40
N PHE A 19 1.89 -5.47 4.18
CA PHE A 19 2.10 -4.64 3.00
C PHE A 19 1.25 -3.36 3.04
N GLY A 20 -0.02 -3.45 3.43
CA GLY A 20 -0.91 -2.30 3.57
C GLY A 20 -0.40 -1.28 4.59
N GLN A 21 0.10 -1.75 5.74
CA GLN A 21 0.72 -0.87 6.73
C GLN A 21 1.96 -0.19 6.17
N TRP A 22 2.82 -0.92 5.45
CA TRP A 22 3.99 -0.33 4.80
C TRP A 22 3.62 0.78 3.81
N ILE A 23 2.51 0.64 3.08
CA ILE A 23 1.99 1.70 2.20
C ILE A 23 1.60 2.92 3.02
N ILE A 24 0.74 2.76 4.04
CA ILE A 24 0.30 3.87 4.91
C ILE A 24 1.51 4.62 5.47
N ASP A 25 2.47 3.87 6.01
CA ASP A 25 3.71 4.39 6.58
C ASP A 25 4.60 5.13 5.58
N THR A 26 4.51 4.76 4.31
CA THR A 26 5.33 5.35 3.23
C THR A 26 4.68 6.60 2.63
N ILE A 27 3.35 6.68 2.52
CA ILE A 27 2.69 7.79 1.81
C ILE A 27 1.95 8.78 2.72
N THR A 28 1.75 8.47 4.00
CA THR A 28 1.08 9.37 4.96
C THR A 28 2.05 9.96 5.97
N ASP A 29 1.60 10.96 6.74
CA ASP A 29 2.42 11.62 7.76
C ASP A 29 2.60 10.81 9.06
N SER A 30 2.40 9.49 9.01
CA SER A 30 2.54 8.62 10.19
C SER A 30 3.98 8.41 10.63
N ASN A 31 4.96 8.76 9.79
CA ASN A 31 6.39 8.66 10.07
C ASN A 31 7.13 9.90 9.59
N ASP A 32 8.22 10.23 10.28
CA ASP A 32 9.15 11.32 9.92
C ASP A 32 10.04 10.93 8.72
N LEU A 33 9.41 10.69 7.57
CA LEU A 33 10.08 10.40 6.31
C LEU A 33 10.07 11.63 5.42
N SER A 34 11.25 12.01 4.94
CA SER A 34 11.41 13.01 3.88
C SER A 34 10.75 12.56 2.58
N LEU A 35 10.39 13.50 1.70
CA LEU A 35 9.86 13.19 0.37
C LEU A 35 10.81 12.31 -0.46
N THR A 36 12.13 12.48 -0.29
CA THR A 36 13.15 11.66 -0.95
C THR A 36 13.09 10.21 -0.47
N GLU A 37 12.99 9.97 0.84
CA GLU A 37 12.88 8.61 1.38
C GLU A 37 11.59 7.92 0.94
N ARG A 38 10.47 8.65 0.93
CA ARG A 38 9.18 8.15 0.42
C ARG A 38 9.30 7.76 -1.05
N LYS A 39 9.90 8.63 -1.88
CA LYS A 39 10.15 8.34 -3.29
C LYS A 39 11.01 7.09 -3.47
N THR A 40 12.11 6.97 -2.73
CA THR A 40 12.99 5.79 -2.79
C THR A 40 12.23 4.52 -2.40
N ARG A 41 11.45 4.55 -1.32
CA ARG A 41 10.61 3.42 -0.90
C ARG A 41 9.61 3.01 -1.98
N LEU A 42 8.97 3.97 -2.65
CA LEU A 42 8.04 3.70 -3.75
C LEU A 42 8.75 3.12 -4.98
N ILE A 43 9.92 3.66 -5.38
CA ILE A 43 10.74 3.07 -6.45
C ILE A 43 11.09 1.62 -6.14
N GLU A 44 11.41 1.33 -4.87
CA GLU A 44 11.79 0.01 -4.40
C GLU A 44 10.62 -0.80 -3.82
N TRP A 45 9.37 -0.47 -4.15
CA TRP A 45 8.17 -1.05 -3.51
C TRP A 45 8.18 -2.59 -3.49
N SER A 46 8.79 -3.24 -4.48
CA SER A 46 8.85 -4.70 -4.56
C SER A 46 9.70 -5.34 -3.45
N LYS A 47 10.52 -4.56 -2.74
CA LYS A 47 11.27 -4.98 -1.56
C LYS A 47 10.45 -4.89 -0.26
N ALA A 48 9.27 -4.26 -0.30
CA ALA A 48 8.41 -4.17 0.86
C ALA A 48 7.91 -5.57 1.31
N PRO A 49 7.53 -5.74 2.58
CA PRO A 49 7.03 -7.00 3.09
C PRO A 49 5.87 -7.52 2.24
N PHE A 50 6.02 -8.74 1.70
CA PHE A 50 4.99 -9.41 0.89
C PHE A 50 4.51 -8.63 -0.34
N ALA A 51 5.31 -7.71 -0.87
CA ALA A 51 4.94 -6.85 -2.00
C ALA A 51 4.51 -7.65 -3.23
N ARG A 52 5.31 -8.61 -3.69
CA ARG A 52 5.00 -9.46 -4.85
C ARG A 52 3.88 -10.47 -4.59
N TYR A 53 3.59 -10.77 -3.32
CA TYR A 53 2.42 -11.56 -2.95
C TYR A 53 1.14 -10.75 -3.13
N CYS A 54 1.12 -9.50 -2.64
CA CYS A 54 -0.03 -8.59 -2.75
C CYS A 54 -0.21 -8.07 -4.19
N HIS A 55 0.90 -7.75 -4.86
CA HIS A 55 0.98 -7.18 -6.20
C HIS A 55 1.99 -7.97 -7.05
N PRO A 56 1.56 -9.07 -7.71
CA PRO A 56 2.45 -9.87 -8.56
C PRO A 56 3.13 -9.06 -9.67
N ARG A 57 2.38 -8.08 -10.19
CA ARG A 57 2.80 -7.12 -11.21
C ARG A 57 2.43 -5.70 -10.77
N GLU A 58 3.01 -4.72 -11.45
CA GLU A 58 3.00 -3.30 -11.10
C GLU A 58 1.62 -2.63 -11.26
N GLU A 59 0.73 -3.13 -12.12
CA GLU A 59 -0.42 -2.37 -12.65
C GLU A 59 -1.37 -1.81 -11.58
N HIS A 60 -1.60 -2.56 -10.49
CA HIS A 60 -2.52 -2.14 -9.45
C HIS A 60 -1.91 -1.10 -8.51
N LEU A 61 -0.59 -0.95 -8.50
CA LEU A 61 0.13 0.01 -7.66
C LEU A 61 0.50 1.30 -8.42
N LEU A 62 0.40 1.30 -9.75
CA LEU A 62 0.67 2.46 -10.60
C LEU A 62 -0.18 3.70 -10.23
N PRO A 63 -1.48 3.61 -9.91
CA PRO A 63 -2.27 4.78 -9.55
C PRO A 63 -1.68 5.53 -8.34
N LEU A 64 -1.19 4.80 -7.34
CA LEU A 64 -0.53 5.38 -6.16
C LEU A 64 0.75 6.14 -6.54
N HIS A 65 1.56 5.58 -7.43
CA HIS A 65 2.79 6.23 -7.92
C HIS A 65 2.48 7.51 -8.69
N VAL A 66 1.43 7.49 -9.52
CA VAL A 66 0.99 8.66 -10.28
C VAL A 66 0.52 9.76 -9.34
N CYS A 67 -0.35 9.44 -8.38
CA CYS A 67 -0.84 10.43 -7.41
C CYS A 67 0.30 11.05 -6.58
N PHE A 68 1.18 10.21 -6.02
CA PHE A 68 2.33 10.68 -5.26
C PHE A 68 3.27 11.55 -6.11
N GLY A 69 3.58 11.12 -7.34
CA GLY A 69 4.45 11.86 -8.24
C GLY A 69 3.87 13.21 -8.70
N ALA A 70 2.54 13.29 -8.86
CA ALA A 70 1.86 14.51 -9.25
C ALA A 70 1.72 15.50 -8.07
N ALA A 71 1.40 15.01 -6.87
CA ALA A 71 1.22 15.85 -5.69
C ALA A 71 2.55 16.29 -5.06
N ASN A 72 3.56 15.42 -5.11
CA ASN A 72 4.85 15.60 -4.43
C ASN A 72 4.70 15.96 -2.93
N SER A 73 3.70 15.36 -2.27
CA SER A 73 3.33 15.57 -0.88
C SER A 73 2.83 14.26 -0.24
N VAL A 74 2.66 14.27 1.08
CA VAL A 74 1.98 13.18 1.79
C VAL A 74 0.49 13.16 1.47
N ALA A 75 -0.11 11.98 1.55
CA ALA A 75 -1.55 11.78 1.49
C ALA A 75 -2.17 11.74 2.88
N SER A 76 -3.45 12.10 2.96
CA SER A 76 -4.31 11.77 4.09
C SER A 76 -4.91 10.36 3.92
N LEU A 77 -4.87 9.54 4.97
CA LEU A 77 -5.62 8.30 5.05
C LEU A 77 -7.10 8.62 5.33
N VAL A 78 -7.96 8.45 4.33
CA VAL A 78 -9.39 8.82 4.42
C VAL A 78 -10.31 7.63 4.68
N PHE A 79 -9.79 6.41 4.54
CA PHE A 79 -10.47 5.17 4.92
C PHE A 79 -9.44 4.11 5.27
N ASP A 80 -9.64 3.38 6.37
CA ASP A 80 -8.93 2.15 6.68
C ASP A 80 -9.89 1.18 7.35
N GLY A 81 -10.25 0.11 6.65
CA GLY A 81 -11.31 -0.79 7.10
C GLY A 81 -11.36 -2.08 6.29
N LYS A 82 -12.48 -2.79 6.37
CA LYS A 82 -12.72 -4.00 5.58
C LYS A 82 -13.79 -3.76 4.51
N ILE A 83 -13.49 -4.11 3.26
CA ILE A 83 -14.44 -4.16 2.16
C ILE A 83 -14.52 -5.62 1.70
N VAL A 84 -15.73 -6.20 1.71
CA VAL A 84 -15.96 -7.64 1.41
C VAL A 84 -15.00 -8.55 2.21
N GLY A 85 -14.82 -8.24 3.50
CA GLY A 85 -13.98 -9.01 4.42
C GLY A 85 -12.47 -8.81 4.29
N LYS A 86 -11.98 -8.07 3.28
CA LYS A 86 -10.55 -7.81 3.06
C LYS A 86 -10.16 -6.42 3.53
N LYS A 87 -8.97 -6.28 4.13
CA LYS A 87 -8.43 -4.97 4.54
C LYS A 87 -8.28 -4.08 3.30
N THR A 88 -8.74 -2.84 3.40
CA THR A 88 -8.69 -1.87 2.31
C THR A 88 -8.47 -0.49 2.89
N SER A 89 -7.60 0.28 2.23
CA SER A 89 -7.26 1.63 2.62
C SER A 89 -7.44 2.57 1.43
N ALA A 90 -7.88 3.81 1.68
CA ALA A 90 -8.04 4.85 0.67
C ALA A 90 -7.30 6.12 1.07
N PHE A 91 -6.69 6.76 0.09
CA PHE A 91 -5.79 7.90 0.28
C PHE A 91 -6.26 9.09 -0.55
N LYS A 92 -6.12 10.28 0.03
CA LYS A 92 -6.37 11.56 -0.65
C LYS A 92 -5.10 12.38 -0.60
N TRP A 93 -4.62 12.79 -1.76
CA TRP A 93 -3.62 13.84 -1.92
C TRP A 93 -4.31 15.20 -2.01
#